data_AF-A0A7H4N5T0-F1
#
_entry.id   AF-A0A7H4N5T0-F1
#
_cell.length_a   1.000
_cell.length_b   1.000
_cell.length_c   1.000
_cell.angle_alpha   90.00
_cell.angle_beta   90.00
_cell.angle_gamma   90.00
#
_symmetry.space_group_name_H-M   'P 1'
#
loop_
_entity.id
_entity.type
_entity.pdbx_description
1 polymer ?
#
loop_
_entity_poly.entity_id
_entity_poly.type
_entity_poly.pdbx_seq_one_letter_code
_entity_poly.pdbx_strand_id
1 'polypeptide(L)' 'MRARLTQINGQVTEGNKDEALNRELNLTWSRERPDHNPLVAGSWPPKSGEVSIEEGLAQRLGVKLGDSVTFTGDTQDF' A
#
# COMPACT_ATOMS: atom_id res chain seq x y z
N MET A 1 4.54 -10.27 3.48
CA MET A 1 3.22 -10.65 4.03
C MET A 1 2.17 -10.33 2.98
N ARG A 2 1.08 -11.09 2.90
CA ARG A 2 -0.04 -10.75 2.02
C ARG A 2 -1.09 -9.97 2.79
N ALA A 3 -1.65 -8.94 2.16
CA ALA A 3 -2.74 -8.18 2.75
C ALA A 3 -3.67 -7.62 1.67
N ARG A 4 -4.94 -7.51 2.01
CA ARG A 4 -5.98 -6.86 1.21
C ARG A 4 -6.13 -5.42 1.66
N LEU A 5 -6.23 -4.49 0.72
CA LEU A 5 -6.59 -3.10 0.99
C LEU A 5 -8.11 -3.01 1.17
N THR A 6 -8.58 -2.70 2.38
CA THR A 6 -10.01 -2.68 2.74
C THR A 6 -10.59 -1.27 2.82
N GLN A 7 -9.76 -0.25 3.05
CA GLN A 7 -10.23 1.13 3.08
C GLN A 7 -9.20 2.11 2.51
N ILE A 8 -9.70 3.16 1.86
CA ILE A 8 -8.95 4.35 1.48
C ILE A 8 -9.68 5.56 2.07
N ASN A 9 -8.99 6.39 2.86
CA ASN A 9 -9.56 7.55 3.55
C ASN A 9 -10.85 7.22 4.34
N GLY A 10 -10.88 6.05 4.97
CA GLY A 10 -12.03 5.55 5.74
C GLY A 10 -13.19 5.00 4.90
N GLN A 11 -13.15 5.12 3.58
CA GLN A 11 -14.15 4.53 2.69
C GLN A 11 -13.79 3.08 2.37
N VAL A 12 -14.77 2.18 2.51
CA VAL A 12 -14.59 0.76 2.18
C VAL A 12 -14.32 0.58 0.69
N THR A 13 -13.38 -0.30 0.36
CA THR A 13 -13.00 -0.61 -1.03
C THR A 13 -13.85 -1.75 -1.62
N GLU A 14 -14.66 -2.43 -0.79
CA GLU A 14 -15.59 -3.46 -1.23
C GLU A 14 -16.59 -2.92 -2.26
N GLY A 15 -16.72 -3.63 -3.38
CA GLY A 15 -17.57 -3.21 -4.51
C GLY A 15 -16.90 -2.26 -5.50
N ASN A 16 -15.64 -1.86 -5.27
CA ASN A 16 -14.86 -1.13 -6.27
C ASN A 16 -14.50 -2.06 -7.45
N LYS A 17 -14.62 -1.54 -8.68
CA LYS A 17 -14.35 -2.27 -9.93
C LYS A 17 -12.86 -2.46 -10.21
N ASP A 18 -11.99 -1.77 -9.48
CA ASP A 18 -10.55 -1.92 -9.65
C ASP A 18 -10.04 -3.27 -9.12
N GLU A 19 -9.48 -4.09 -10.02
CA GLU A 19 -8.91 -5.39 -9.65
C GLU A 19 -7.79 -5.29 -8.61
N ALA A 20 -7.09 -4.15 -8.55
CA ALA A 20 -6.06 -3.89 -7.56
C ALA A 20 -6.59 -3.90 -6.12
N LEU A 21 -7.86 -3.53 -5.92
CA LEU A 21 -8.54 -3.56 -4.62
C LEU A 21 -9.14 -4.93 -4.30
N ASN A 22 -9.38 -5.75 -5.32
CA ASN A 22 -9.98 -7.07 -5.18
C ASN A 22 -8.94 -8.19 -4.94
N ARG A 23 -7.65 -7.90 -5.12
CA ARG A 23 -6.54 -8.84 -4.91
C ARG A 23 -5.82 -8.65 -3.58
N GLU A 24 -5.11 -9.70 -3.15
CA GLU A 24 -4.09 -9.58 -2.14
C GLU A 24 -2.85 -8.84 -2.71
N LEU A 25 -2.34 -7.89 -1.93
CA LEU A 25 -1.14 -7.13 -2.18
C LEU A 25 0.02 -7.73 -1.36
N ASN A 26 1.22 -7.67 -1.93
CA ASN A 26 2.43 -8.07 -1.23
C ASN A 26 2.97 -6.88 -0.44
N LEU A 27 2.91 -6.98 0.89
CA LEU A 27 3.56 -6.05 1.80
C LEU A 27 4.95 -6.57 2.15
N THR A 28 5.96 -5.77 1.84
CA THR A 28 7.37 -6.04 2.17
C THR A 28 7.89 -4.97 3.15
N TRP A 29 8.81 -5.38 4.01
CA TRP A 29 9.49 -4.50 4.94
C TRP A 29 10.95 -4.41 4.51
N SER A 30 11.46 -3.20 4.32
CA SER A 30 12.87 -2.97 4.03
C SER A 30 13.41 -1.84 4.88
N ARG A 31 14.61 -2.02 5.43
CA ARG A 31 15.34 -0.95 6.13
C ARG A 31 16.07 -0.03 5.16
N GLU A 32 16.49 -0.58 4.03
CA GLU A 32 17.27 0.10 3.00
C GLU A 32 16.41 0.32 1.76
N ARG A 33 16.63 1.46 1.08
CA ARG A 33 15.92 1.77 -0.14
C ARG A 33 16.45 0.88 -1.27
N PRO A 34 15.60 0.15 -2.00
CA PRO A 34 16.07 -0.63 -3.15
C PRO A 34 16.59 0.31 -4.25
N ASP A 35 17.81 0.07 -4.75
CA ASP A 35 18.42 0.87 -5.82
C ASP A 35 17.57 0.92 -7.11
N HIS A 36 16.84 -0.17 -7.37
CA HIS A 36 15.98 -0.31 -8.55
C HIS A 36 14.59 0.33 -8.41
N ASN A 37 14.23 0.83 -7.23
CA ASN A 37 12.95 1.51 -6.98
C ASN A 37 13.20 2.97 -6.57
N PRO A 38 13.31 3.88 -7.56
CA PRO A 38 13.52 5.27 -7.24
C PRO A 38 12.31 5.86 -6.48
N LEU A 39 12.59 6.70 -5.48
CA LEU A 39 11.55 7.46 -4.78
C LEU A 39 11.11 8.60 -5.68
N VAL A 40 9.87 8.53 -6.14
CA VAL A 40 9.25 9.56 -6.99
C VAL A 40 8.65 10.70 -6.17
N ALA A 41 8.20 10.42 -4.95
CA ALA A 41 7.62 11.41 -4.03
C ALA A 41 7.70 10.92 -2.57
N GLY A 42 7.67 11.86 -1.62
CA GLY A 42 7.70 11.58 -0.18
C GLY A 42 9.13 11.45 0.36
N SER A 43 9.31 10.64 1.40
CA SER A 43 10.60 10.45 2.08
C SER A 43 10.88 8.97 2.34
N TRP A 44 12.16 8.61 2.38
CA TRP A 44 12.64 7.29 2.77
C TRP A 44 13.61 7.39 3.96
N PRO A 45 13.55 6.48 4.95
CA PRO A 45 12.49 5.48 5.13
C PRO A 45 11.16 6.15 5.51
N PRO A 46 10.01 5.49 5.24
CA PRO A 46 8.72 5.95 5.74
C PRO A 46 8.73 6.09 7.26
N LYS A 47 7.96 7.02 7.82
CA LYS A 47 7.80 7.14 9.27
C LYS A 47 6.96 5.96 9.81
N SER A 48 6.92 5.83 11.14
CA SER A 48 6.05 4.84 11.79
C SER A 48 4.59 5.04 11.36
N GLY A 49 3.95 3.98 10.85
CA GLY A 49 2.59 4.01 10.33
C GLY A 49 2.46 4.45 8.87
N GLU A 50 3.54 4.82 8.19
CA GLU A 50 3.56 5.12 6.77
C GLU A 50 4.02 3.89 5.96
N VAL A 51 3.56 3.80 4.70
CA VAL A 51 3.95 2.76 3.75
C VAL A 51 4.43 3.39 2.46
N SER A 52 5.39 2.74 1.78
CA SER A 52 5.74 3.08 0.40
C SER A 52 4.86 2.26 -0.56
N ILE A 53 4.28 2.92 -1.56
CA ILE A 53 3.44 2.29 -2.58
C ILE A 53 4.08 2.53 -3.95
N GLU A 54 4.04 1.53 -4.83
CA GLU A 54 4.47 1.67 -6.23
C GLU A 54 3.62 2.73 -6.94
N GLU A 55 4.25 3.60 -7.74
CA GLU A 55 3.55 4.71 -8.43
C GLU A 55 2.37 4.23 -9.27
N GLY A 56 2.54 3.18 -10.08
CA GLY A 56 1.48 2.63 -10.92
C GLY A 56 0.30 2.08 -10.10
N LEU A 57 0.59 1.45 -8.96
CA LEU A 57 -0.45 1.03 -8.02
C LEU A 57 -1.15 2.23 -7.38
N ALA A 58 -0.39 3.24 -6.94
CA ALA A 58 -0.96 4.45 -6.35
C ALA A 58 -1.92 5.17 -7.32
N GLN A 59 -1.52 5.31 -8.58
CA GLN A 59 -2.34 5.89 -9.64
C GLN A 59 -3.64 5.11 -9.89
N ARG A 60 -3.55 3.77 -9.98
CA ARG A 60 -4.73 2.91 -10.17
C ARG A 60 -5.70 2.98 -8.99
N LEU A 61 -5.17 3.11 -7.78
CA LEU A 61 -5.98 3.24 -6.57
C LEU A 61 -6.46 4.67 -6.31
N GLY A 62 -5.97 5.66 -7.08
CA GLY A 62 -6.26 7.08 -6.87
C GLY A 62 -5.74 7.65 -5.55
N VAL A 63 -4.71 7.03 -4.96
CA VAL A 63 -4.13 7.47 -3.69
C VAL A 63 -2.94 8.41 -3.91
N LYS A 64 -2.81 9.40 -3.03
CA LYS A 64 -1.70 10.36 -3.00
C LYS A 64 -1.07 10.42 -1.60
N LEU A 65 0.07 11.10 -1.51
CA LEU A 65 0.70 11.38 -0.22
C LEU A 65 -0.27 12.07 0.74
N GLY A 66 -0.32 11.57 1.97
CA GLY A 66 -1.23 12.03 3.01
C GLY A 66 -2.59 11.33 3.06
N ASP A 67 -2.94 10.54 2.03
CA ASP A 67 -4.12 9.68 2.12
C ASP A 67 -3.87 8.52 3.11
N SER A 68 -4.94 8.08 3.78
CA SER A 68 -4.90 6.95 4.72
C SER A 68 -5.34 5.68 4.02
N VAL A 69 -4.65 4.57 4.27
CA VAL A 69 -4.98 3.25 3.72
C VAL A 69 -5.05 2.22 4.85
N THR A 70 -6.08 1.37 4.81
CA THR A 70 -6.25 0.28 5.78
C THR A 70 -6.06 -1.06 5.10
N PHE A 71 -5.16 -1.87 5.62
CA PHE A 71 -4.95 -3.23 5.14
C PHE A 71 -5.45 -4.25 6.16
N THR A 72 -6.08 -5.32 5.69
CA THR A 72 -6.30 -6.55 6.46
C THR A 72 -5.44 -7.65 5.87
N GLY A 73 -4.68 -8.35 6.69
CA GLY A 73 -3.87 -9.49 6.24
C GLY A 73 -4.27 -10.73 7.00
N ASP A 74 -4.22 -11.88 6.33
CA ASP A 74 -4.16 -13.17 6.99
C ASP A 74 -2.81 -13.24 7.70
N THR A 75 -2.82 -13.03 9.02
CA THR A 75 -1.68 -13.36 9.87
C THR A 75 -1.57 -14.88 9.91
N GLN A 76 -0.84 -15.45 8.96
CA GLN A 76 -0.22 -16.75 9.22
C GLN A 76 0.88 -16.48 10.24
N ASP A 77 0.61 -16.80 11.51
CA ASP A 77 1.62 -16.82 12.57
C ASP A 77 2.87 -17.57 12.10
N PHE A 78 4.05 -16.99 12.33
CA PHE A 78 5.35 -17.64 12.19
C PHE A 78 5.98 -17.76 13.57
#